data_AF-A0A5J4T853-F1
#
_entry.id   AF-A0A5J4T853-F1
#
_cell.length_a   1.000
_cell.length_b   1.000
_cell.length_c   1.000
_cell.angle_alpha   90.00
_cell.angle_beta   90.00
_cell.angle_gamma   90.00
#
_symmetry.space_group_name_H-M   'P 1'
#
loop_
_entity.id
_entity.type
_entity.pdbx_description
1 polymer ?
#
loop_
_entity_poly.entity_id
_entity_poly.type
_entity_poly.pdbx_seq_one_letter_code
_entity_poly.pdbx_strand_id
1 'polypeptide(L)'
;MEEEFNQCESVESGGGIAAYVGNQYYYADIDTSQIIIKGGCKFIKCTTQKQGGGITSLIQSKCSLIINETCQFEECSSSNADSGGGALFISNQQGGSLLIDDCKFNQCTSQLGGAIYGNIYNGSSVIIDNACEFYKCVSGRAAGAIEMHIEKAEMIIKGACVFNQCECQNNYRGGALEIMLFEFGQVTIDEQCIFYQCKSISGGGGAVYAEIQDGASLIVKGGCKFIQCNCQNSWDGGGAILTYMNGNAQLTINECTFEECQSETNGGAITI
;
A
#
# COMPACT_ATOMS: atom_id res chain seq x y z
N MET A 1 19.18 21.34 3.40
CA MET A 1 19.36 21.06 1.97
C MET A 1 18.48 19.85 1.72
N GLU A 2 17.55 19.92 0.77
CA GLU A 2 16.75 18.76 0.39
C GLU A 2 17.69 17.77 -0.31
N GLU A 3 17.77 16.54 0.18
CA GLU A 3 18.57 15.49 -0.47
C GLU A 3 17.78 14.92 -1.66
N GLU A 4 18.47 14.72 -2.78
CA GLU A 4 17.86 14.24 -4.03
C GLU A 4 18.56 12.97 -4.51
N PHE A 5 17.78 11.90 -4.68
CA PHE A 5 18.15 10.66 -5.35
C PHE A 5 17.51 10.70 -6.73
N ASN A 6 18.30 10.99 -7.76
CA ASN A 6 17.83 11.17 -9.12
C ASN A 6 18.41 10.10 -10.03
N GLN A 7 17.54 9.34 -10.70
CA GLN A 7 17.90 8.24 -11.60
C GLN A 7 18.86 7.24 -10.93
N CYS A 8 18.66 6.97 -9.65
CA CYS A 8 19.43 5.96 -8.95
C CYS A 8 18.86 4.57 -9.29
N GLU A 9 19.73 3.64 -9.68
CA GLU A 9 19.33 2.33 -10.20
C GLU A 9 20.02 1.21 -9.44
N SER A 10 19.28 0.14 -9.16
CA SER A 10 19.81 -1.09 -8.54
C SER A 10 19.17 -2.32 -9.19
N VAL A 11 19.93 -3.41 -9.32
CA VAL A 11 19.38 -4.67 -9.83
C VAL A 11 18.51 -5.36 -8.78
N GLU A 12 18.97 -5.36 -7.53
CA GLU A 12 18.39 -6.19 -6.46
C GLU A 12 17.39 -5.43 -5.60
N SER A 13 17.82 -4.32 -5.01
CA SER A 13 17.07 -3.68 -3.93
C SER A 13 17.37 -2.20 -3.88
N GLY A 14 16.31 -1.39 -3.81
CA GLY A 14 16.33 0.05 -3.54
C GLY A 14 17.14 0.82 -4.56
N GLY A 15 16.49 1.39 -5.58
CA GLY A 15 17.20 2.21 -6.56
C GLY A 15 17.90 3.39 -5.89
N GLY A 16 17.26 4.02 -4.91
CA GLY A 16 17.87 5.03 -4.05
C GLY A 16 18.51 4.46 -2.77
N ILE A 17 17.73 3.74 -1.95
CA ILE A 17 18.18 3.26 -0.63
C ILE A 17 17.75 1.82 -0.39
N ALA A 18 18.69 0.98 0.04
CA ALA A 18 18.39 -0.31 0.66
C ALA A 18 18.54 -0.19 2.19
N ALA A 19 17.41 -0.10 2.90
CA ALA A 19 17.32 0.05 4.34
C ALA A 19 17.07 -1.31 5.02
N TYR A 20 18.06 -1.76 5.79
CA TYR A 20 18.00 -3.00 6.56
C TYR A 20 18.20 -2.67 8.05
N VAL A 21 17.18 -2.94 8.87
CA VAL A 21 17.20 -2.58 10.30
C VAL A 21 16.73 -3.76 11.14
N GLY A 22 17.50 -4.11 12.17
CA GLY A 22 17.26 -5.28 13.01
C GLY A 22 18.13 -6.48 12.62
N ASN A 23 18.22 -7.44 13.54
CA ASN A 23 19.10 -8.60 13.40
C ASN A 23 18.34 -9.83 12.87
N GLN A 24 18.73 -10.31 11.69
CA GLN A 24 18.14 -11.50 11.06
C GLN A 24 18.46 -12.84 11.76
N TYR A 25 19.36 -12.85 12.74
CA TYR A 25 19.97 -14.09 13.26
C TYR A 25 19.79 -14.33 14.77
N TYR A 26 19.34 -13.33 15.56
CA TYR A 26 19.24 -13.47 17.01
C TYR A 26 17.86 -13.11 17.55
N TYR A 27 17.19 -14.10 18.15
CA TYR A 27 15.89 -14.02 18.83
C TYR A 27 15.93 -13.32 20.21
N ALA A 28 17.06 -12.68 20.57
CA ALA A 28 17.22 -12.01 21.86
C ALA A 28 16.80 -10.53 21.76
N ASP A 29 15.67 -10.26 22.38
CA ASP A 29 14.75 -9.13 22.21
C ASP A 29 15.22 -7.81 22.86
N ILE A 30 16.15 -7.06 22.21
CA ILE A 30 16.54 -5.69 22.65
C ILE A 30 16.88 -4.71 21.51
N ASP A 31 16.87 -5.12 20.23
CA ASP A 31 17.15 -4.15 19.16
C ASP A 31 15.98 -3.17 19.02
N THR A 32 16.29 -1.87 18.96
CA THR A 32 15.32 -0.79 18.75
C THR A 32 15.88 0.25 17.78
N SER A 33 16.85 -0.17 16.97
CA SER A 33 17.52 0.67 15.98
C SER A 33 16.50 1.33 15.05
N GLN A 34 16.84 2.52 14.60
CA GLN A 34 15.96 3.35 13.80
C GLN A 34 16.72 3.99 12.65
N ILE A 35 16.10 3.96 11.46
CA ILE A 35 16.45 4.82 10.34
C ILE A 35 15.38 5.89 10.20
N ILE A 36 15.80 7.14 9.97
CA ILE A 36 14.90 8.26 9.72
C ILE A 36 15.31 8.91 8.39
N ILE A 37 14.36 8.95 7.45
CA ILE A 37 14.47 9.63 6.16
C ILE A 37 13.49 10.80 6.23
N LYS A 38 14.03 12.02 6.18
CA LYS A 38 13.27 13.24 6.47
C LYS A 38 13.84 14.46 5.75
N GLY A 39 13.20 15.62 5.92
CA GLY A 39 13.65 16.88 5.33
C GLY A 39 13.33 17.01 3.84
N GLY A 40 12.22 16.43 3.39
CA GLY A 40 11.73 16.57 2.02
C GLY A 40 12.56 15.83 0.98
N CYS A 41 13.19 14.70 1.34
CA CYS A 41 13.99 13.90 0.41
C CYS A 41 13.19 13.56 -0.85
N LYS A 42 13.84 13.66 -2.01
CA LYS A 42 13.22 13.36 -3.31
C LYS A 42 13.86 12.13 -3.92
N PHE A 43 13.03 11.19 -4.33
CA PHE A 43 13.39 10.02 -5.12
C PHE A 43 12.74 10.19 -6.48
N ILE A 44 13.54 10.53 -7.48
CA ILE A 44 13.06 10.88 -8.83
C ILE A 44 13.60 9.84 -9.78
N LYS A 45 12.71 9.09 -10.43
CA LYS A 45 13.06 8.08 -11.44
C LYS A 45 14.02 7.03 -10.91
N CYS A 46 13.95 6.73 -9.62
CA CYS A 46 14.73 5.63 -9.05
C CYS A 46 14.11 4.31 -9.48
N THR A 47 14.93 3.36 -9.94
CA THR A 47 14.44 2.11 -10.53
C THR A 47 15.11 0.87 -9.97
N THR A 48 14.36 -0.24 -9.94
CA THR A 48 14.92 -1.56 -9.69
C THR A 48 14.37 -2.65 -10.59
N GLN A 49 15.17 -3.70 -10.80
CA GLN A 49 14.69 -4.90 -11.48
C GLN A 49 13.92 -5.85 -10.55
N LYS A 50 14.16 -5.74 -9.24
CA LYS A 50 13.58 -6.58 -8.20
C LYS A 50 12.76 -5.79 -7.18
N GLN A 51 13.35 -5.33 -6.08
CA GLN A 51 12.57 -4.85 -4.92
C GLN A 51 12.70 -3.33 -4.73
N GLY A 52 11.59 -2.59 -4.84
CA GLY A 52 11.48 -1.17 -4.46
C GLY A 52 12.28 -0.23 -5.36
N GLY A 53 11.62 0.57 -6.21
CA GLY A 53 12.33 1.50 -7.10
C GLY A 53 13.06 2.61 -6.36
N GLY A 54 12.44 3.20 -5.33
CA GLY A 54 13.07 4.18 -4.45
C GLY A 54 13.78 3.54 -3.26
N ILE A 55 13.01 2.85 -2.41
CA ILE A 55 13.51 2.30 -1.13
C ILE A 55 13.12 0.83 -1.00
N THR A 56 14.07 -0.01 -0.60
CA THR A 56 13.78 -1.31 0.01
C THR A 56 13.86 -1.18 1.52
N SER A 57 12.87 -1.68 2.25
CA SER A 57 12.80 -1.66 3.70
C SER A 57 12.64 -3.08 4.25
N LEU A 58 13.67 -3.60 4.92
CA LEU A 58 13.57 -4.83 5.73
C LEU A 58 13.74 -4.47 7.20
N ILE A 59 12.69 -4.67 8.00
CA ILE A 59 12.68 -4.25 9.40
C ILE A 59 12.31 -5.43 10.30
N GLN A 60 13.12 -5.67 11.32
CA GLN A 60 12.93 -6.77 12.26
C GLN A 60 13.15 -6.35 13.72
N SER A 61 12.79 -7.23 14.65
CA SER A 61 13.15 -7.12 16.07
C SER A 61 12.82 -5.76 16.69
N LYS A 62 11.57 -5.28 16.59
CA LYS A 62 11.12 -3.96 17.12
C LYS A 62 11.85 -2.72 16.59
N CYS A 63 12.69 -2.86 15.57
CA CYS A 63 13.33 -1.72 14.91
C CYS A 63 12.32 -0.90 14.10
N SER A 64 12.76 0.26 13.64
CA SER A 64 11.88 1.17 12.88
C SER A 64 12.55 1.85 11.69
N LEU A 65 11.73 2.13 10.68
CA LEU A 65 12.01 3.09 9.63
C LEU A 65 10.94 4.18 9.67
N ILE A 66 11.36 5.43 9.65
CA ILE A 66 10.47 6.59 9.54
C ILE A 66 10.80 7.31 8.25
N ILE A 67 9.79 7.54 7.42
CA ILE A 67 9.86 8.36 6.21
C ILE A 67 8.87 9.50 6.41
N ASN A 68 9.35 10.72 6.62
CA ASN A 68 8.48 11.84 6.97
C ASN A 68 8.95 13.20 6.44
N GLU A 69 8.27 14.27 6.87
CA GLU A 69 8.60 15.66 6.51
C GLU A 69 8.59 15.90 4.98
N THR A 70 7.49 15.59 4.29
CA THR A 70 7.28 15.91 2.86
C THR A 70 8.17 15.18 1.86
N CYS A 71 8.65 13.97 2.19
CA CYS A 71 9.41 13.15 1.24
C CYS A 71 8.57 12.81 -0.02
N GLN A 72 9.24 12.77 -1.18
CA GLN A 72 8.58 12.62 -2.49
C GLN A 72 9.18 11.49 -3.29
N PHE A 73 8.33 10.68 -3.90
CA PHE A 73 8.66 9.62 -4.84
C PHE A 73 7.98 9.93 -6.17
N GLU A 74 8.77 10.27 -7.18
CA GLU A 74 8.28 10.70 -8.49
C GLU A 74 8.81 9.77 -9.58
N GLU A 75 7.89 9.17 -10.34
CA GLU A 75 8.22 8.28 -11.45
C GLU A 75 9.15 7.11 -11.06
N CYS A 76 9.16 6.72 -9.78
CA CYS A 76 9.90 5.55 -9.31
C CYS A 76 9.26 4.27 -9.85
N SER A 77 10.07 3.27 -10.20
CA SER A 77 9.54 2.02 -10.72
C SER A 77 10.30 0.76 -10.32
N SER A 78 9.58 -0.35 -10.27
CA SER A 78 10.15 -1.70 -10.18
C SER A 78 9.54 -2.59 -11.26
N SER A 79 10.38 -3.32 -11.99
CA SER A 79 9.93 -4.25 -13.04
C SER A 79 9.60 -5.65 -12.56
N ASN A 80 9.72 -5.94 -11.26
CA ASN A 80 9.51 -7.28 -10.73
C ASN A 80 8.04 -7.65 -10.69
N ALA A 81 7.71 -8.82 -11.23
CA ALA A 81 6.35 -9.34 -11.26
C ALA A 81 5.91 -10.01 -9.94
N ASP A 82 6.85 -10.34 -9.04
CA ASP A 82 6.59 -11.17 -7.86
C ASP A 82 6.67 -10.41 -6.53
N SER A 83 7.31 -9.24 -6.50
CA SER A 83 7.51 -8.46 -5.27
C SER A 83 7.82 -6.97 -5.56
N GLY A 84 7.23 -6.41 -6.61
CA GLY A 84 7.55 -5.06 -7.09
C GLY A 84 6.71 -3.95 -6.45
N GLY A 85 7.36 -3.07 -5.67
CA GLY A 85 6.81 -1.77 -5.31
C GLY A 85 7.52 -0.67 -6.09
N GLY A 86 6.79 0.18 -6.80
CA GLY A 86 7.40 1.17 -7.69
C GLY A 86 8.29 2.17 -6.94
N ALA A 87 7.83 2.65 -5.79
CA ALA A 87 8.60 3.45 -4.87
C ALA A 87 9.18 2.63 -3.72
N LEU A 88 8.36 1.87 -2.99
CA LEU A 88 8.80 1.18 -1.77
C LEU A 88 8.51 -0.32 -1.85
N PHE A 89 9.50 -1.11 -1.46
CA PHE A 89 9.30 -2.49 -1.05
C PHE A 89 9.42 -2.59 0.48
N ILE A 90 8.47 -3.27 1.12
CA ILE A 90 8.42 -3.45 2.58
C ILE A 90 8.44 -4.94 2.92
N SER A 91 9.29 -5.34 3.86
CA SER A 91 9.22 -6.65 4.50
C SER A 91 9.52 -6.50 5.99
N ASN A 92 8.47 -6.36 6.79
CA ASN A 92 8.58 -6.22 8.24
C ASN A 92 8.22 -7.53 8.94
N GLN A 93 9.01 -7.89 9.95
CA GLN A 93 8.81 -9.12 10.73
C GLN A 93 9.09 -8.87 12.20
N GLN A 94 8.58 -9.72 13.08
CA GLN A 94 8.97 -9.78 14.50
C GLN A 94 8.95 -8.41 15.20
N GLY A 95 7.83 -7.68 15.06
CA GLY A 95 7.66 -6.36 15.67
C GLY A 95 8.28 -5.18 14.93
N GLY A 96 8.89 -5.37 13.75
CA GLY A 96 9.41 -4.27 12.94
C GLY A 96 8.31 -3.25 12.57
N SER A 97 8.64 -1.96 12.56
CA SER A 97 7.67 -0.88 12.35
C SER A 97 8.08 0.09 11.25
N LEU A 98 7.14 0.52 10.42
CA LEU A 98 7.34 1.56 9.42
C LEU A 98 6.30 2.66 9.58
N LEU A 99 6.75 3.90 9.61
CA LEU A 99 5.91 5.09 9.51
C LEU A 99 6.20 5.82 8.20
N ILE A 100 5.15 6.08 7.42
CA ILE A 100 5.14 6.98 6.27
C ILE A 100 4.21 8.13 6.62
N ASP A 101 4.74 9.35 6.65
CA ASP A 101 4.06 10.49 7.25
C ASP A 101 4.24 11.73 6.36
N ASP A 102 3.14 12.34 5.92
CA ASP A 102 3.18 13.51 5.03
C ASP A 102 4.10 13.30 3.83
N CYS A 103 3.86 12.26 3.04
CA CYS A 103 4.69 11.87 1.90
C CYS A 103 3.88 11.83 0.60
N LYS A 104 4.58 11.99 -0.54
CA LYS A 104 3.94 12.00 -1.87
C LYS A 104 4.50 10.93 -2.78
N PHE A 105 3.61 10.22 -3.46
CA PHE A 105 3.90 9.21 -4.45
C PHE A 105 3.22 9.61 -5.75
N ASN A 106 4.00 10.09 -6.72
CA ASN A 106 3.51 10.64 -7.97
C ASN A 106 3.96 9.74 -9.13
N GLN A 107 3.00 9.21 -9.88
CA GLN A 107 3.25 8.44 -11.10
C GLN A 107 4.24 7.27 -10.91
N CYS A 108 4.23 6.67 -9.72
CA CYS A 108 5.01 5.47 -9.46
C CYS A 108 4.39 4.26 -10.16
N THR A 109 5.23 3.36 -10.67
CA THR A 109 4.77 2.21 -11.44
C THR A 109 5.42 0.90 -11.03
N SER A 110 4.64 -0.18 -11.00
CA SER A 110 5.17 -1.54 -10.87
C SER A 110 4.23 -2.60 -11.44
N GLN A 111 4.60 -3.87 -11.38
CA GLN A 111 3.65 -4.93 -11.67
C GLN A 111 2.67 -5.13 -10.51
N LEU A 112 3.13 -5.00 -9.27
CA LEU A 112 2.35 -5.32 -8.08
C LEU A 112 1.74 -4.06 -7.46
N GLY A 113 2.41 -3.46 -6.46
CA GLY A 113 2.02 -2.17 -5.91
C GLY A 113 2.64 -1.02 -6.70
N GLY A 114 1.83 -0.24 -7.42
CA GLY A 114 2.36 0.80 -8.30
C GLY A 114 3.28 1.78 -7.56
N ALA A 115 2.98 2.11 -6.30
CA ALA A 115 3.90 2.80 -5.39
C ALA A 115 4.51 1.86 -4.36
N ILE A 116 3.71 1.10 -3.61
CA ILE A 116 4.17 0.35 -2.44
C ILE A 116 3.75 -1.10 -2.58
N TYR A 117 4.71 -2.01 -2.45
CA TYR A 117 4.44 -3.43 -2.20
C TYR A 117 5.00 -3.81 -0.84
N GLY A 118 4.25 -4.57 -0.03
CA GLY A 118 4.74 -4.98 1.26
C GLY A 118 4.21 -6.29 1.81
N ASN A 119 5.06 -6.92 2.62
CA ASN A 119 4.72 -8.07 3.43
C ASN A 119 5.01 -7.77 4.89
N ILE A 120 4.02 -7.92 5.78
CA ILE A 120 4.20 -7.66 7.21
C ILE A 120 3.67 -8.82 8.05
N TYR A 121 4.51 -9.31 8.96
CA TYR A 121 4.27 -10.51 9.75
C TYR A 121 4.53 -10.33 11.23
N ASN A 122 3.88 -11.13 12.07
CA ASN A 122 4.28 -11.42 13.45
C ASN A 122 4.52 -10.17 14.31
N GLY A 123 3.44 -9.43 14.59
CA GLY A 123 3.42 -8.26 15.44
C GLY A 123 4.07 -7.00 14.85
N SER A 124 4.49 -7.05 13.58
CA SER A 124 4.96 -5.87 12.87
C SER A 124 3.82 -4.89 12.53
N SER A 125 4.20 -3.64 12.26
CA SER A 125 3.23 -2.59 11.94
C SER A 125 3.68 -1.67 10.81
N VAL A 126 2.70 -1.15 10.07
CA VAL A 126 2.87 -0.08 9.08
C VAL A 126 1.82 0.99 9.31
N ILE A 127 2.25 2.26 9.38
CA ILE A 127 1.34 3.41 9.48
C ILE A 127 1.61 4.35 8.31
N ILE A 128 0.54 4.74 7.61
CA ILE A 128 0.54 5.78 6.59
C ILE A 128 -0.40 6.89 7.07
N ASP A 129 0.14 8.09 7.27
CA ASP A 129 -0.54 9.16 8.01
C ASP A 129 -0.30 10.56 7.42
N ASN A 130 -1.00 11.57 7.95
CA ASN A 130 -0.82 12.99 7.69
C ASN A 130 -0.85 13.35 6.20
N ALA A 131 -1.98 13.06 5.56
CA ALA A 131 -2.31 13.46 4.20
C ALA A 131 -1.31 12.97 3.15
N CYS A 132 -0.74 11.77 3.34
CA CYS A 132 0.02 11.12 2.28
C CYS A 132 -0.81 11.06 0.98
N GLU A 133 -0.16 11.36 -0.13
CA GLU A 133 -0.81 11.45 -1.44
C GLU A 133 -0.24 10.40 -2.40
N PHE A 134 -1.12 9.59 -2.97
CA PHE A 134 -0.83 8.67 -4.07
C PHE A 134 -1.55 9.18 -5.31
N TYR A 135 -0.80 9.77 -6.23
CA TYR A 135 -1.34 10.39 -7.43
C TYR A 135 -0.88 9.64 -8.68
N LYS A 136 -1.85 9.14 -9.44
CA LYS A 136 -1.61 8.42 -10.72
C LYS A 136 -0.61 7.28 -10.61
N CYS A 137 -0.59 6.59 -9.48
CA CYS A 137 0.18 5.37 -9.35
C CYS A 137 -0.51 4.27 -10.15
N VAL A 138 0.27 3.48 -10.89
CA VAL A 138 -0.26 2.46 -11.81
C VAL A 138 0.41 1.13 -11.56
N SER A 139 -0.38 0.06 -11.60
CA SER A 139 0.16 -1.30 -11.65
C SER A 139 -0.35 -2.16 -12.78
N GLY A 140 0.51 -3.09 -13.18
CA GLY A 140 0.19 -4.07 -14.21
C GLY A 140 -0.74 -5.18 -13.72
N ARG A 141 -0.66 -5.61 -12.45
CA ARG A 141 -1.16 -6.91 -11.98
C ARG A 141 -1.87 -6.94 -10.63
N ALA A 142 -1.80 -5.88 -9.81
CA ALA A 142 -2.34 -5.95 -8.45
C ALA A 142 -3.01 -4.64 -8.02
N ALA A 143 -2.26 -3.74 -7.38
CA ALA A 143 -2.82 -2.49 -6.86
C ALA A 143 -2.18 -1.27 -7.49
N GLY A 144 -2.99 -0.33 -7.98
CA GLY A 144 -2.43 0.88 -8.61
C GLY A 144 -1.53 1.67 -7.67
N ALA A 145 -1.81 1.71 -6.37
CA ALA A 145 -0.94 2.36 -5.38
C ALA A 145 -0.24 1.36 -4.45
N ILE A 146 -1.00 0.62 -3.64
CA ILE A 146 -0.45 -0.17 -2.53
C ILE A 146 -0.98 -1.59 -2.56
N GLU A 147 -0.06 -2.56 -2.63
CA GLU A 147 -0.36 -3.96 -2.34
C GLU A 147 0.29 -4.36 -1.02
N MET A 148 -0.49 -4.94 -0.11
CA MET A 148 0.00 -5.38 1.20
C MET A 148 -0.52 -6.77 1.56
N HIS A 149 0.39 -7.61 2.03
CA HIS A 149 0.10 -8.91 2.64
C HIS A 149 0.39 -8.83 4.14
N ILE A 150 -0.62 -9.16 4.95
CA ILE A 150 -0.60 -8.96 6.40
C ILE A 150 -1.00 -10.26 7.11
N GLU A 151 -0.13 -10.77 7.97
CA GLU A 151 -0.40 -11.96 8.81
C GLU A 151 0.04 -11.72 10.25
N LYS A 152 -0.88 -11.87 11.22
CA LYS A 152 -0.63 -11.56 12.65
C LYS A 152 0.03 -10.17 12.85
N ALA A 153 -0.30 -9.20 12.01
CA ALA A 153 0.32 -7.88 11.94
C ALA A 153 -0.74 -6.81 11.68
N GLU A 154 -0.37 -5.53 11.74
CA GLU A 154 -1.29 -4.41 11.62
C GLU A 154 -0.83 -3.36 10.59
N MET A 155 -1.77 -2.88 9.77
CA MET A 155 -1.58 -1.69 8.95
C MET A 155 -2.65 -0.64 9.24
N ILE A 156 -2.26 0.63 9.34
CA ILE A 156 -3.18 1.75 9.49
C ILE A 156 -2.92 2.78 8.39
N ILE A 157 -3.98 3.18 7.69
CA ILE A 157 -3.99 4.33 6.77
C ILE A 157 -4.97 5.37 7.33
N LYS A 158 -4.50 6.56 7.67
CA LYS A 158 -5.32 7.58 8.34
C LYS A 158 -4.82 9.01 8.05
N GLY A 159 -5.35 10.01 8.77
CA GLY A 159 -4.92 11.39 8.63
C GLY A 159 -5.25 12.01 7.27
N ALA A 160 -6.42 11.70 6.69
CA ALA A 160 -6.87 12.23 5.40
C ALA A 160 -5.93 11.93 4.22
N CYS A 161 -5.32 10.74 4.19
CA CYS A 161 -4.58 10.25 3.03
C CYS A 161 -5.44 10.23 1.76
N VAL A 162 -4.83 10.51 0.61
CA VAL A 162 -5.52 10.64 -0.67
C VAL A 162 -4.94 9.67 -1.69
N PHE A 163 -5.81 8.88 -2.30
CA PHE A 163 -5.54 8.05 -3.47
C PHE A 163 -6.31 8.64 -4.65
N ASN A 164 -5.59 9.18 -5.61
CA ASN A 164 -6.15 9.97 -6.69
C ASN A 164 -5.71 9.40 -8.05
N GLN A 165 -6.67 8.93 -8.82
CA GLN A 165 -6.45 8.38 -10.17
C GLN A 165 -5.46 7.20 -10.19
N CYS A 166 -5.44 6.40 -9.12
CA CYS A 166 -4.67 5.16 -9.10
C CYS A 166 -5.36 4.09 -9.94
N GLU A 167 -4.57 3.31 -10.69
CA GLU A 167 -5.10 2.35 -11.66
C GLU A 167 -4.42 0.97 -11.61
N CYS A 168 -5.22 -0.10 -11.60
CA CYS A 168 -4.77 -1.46 -11.91
C CYS A 168 -5.22 -1.86 -13.32
N GLN A 169 -4.28 -2.33 -14.16
CA GLN A 169 -4.51 -2.46 -15.60
C GLN A 169 -4.95 -3.83 -16.09
N ASN A 170 -4.44 -4.94 -15.54
CA ASN A 170 -4.63 -6.25 -16.21
C ASN A 170 -5.25 -7.36 -15.35
N ASN A 171 -5.25 -7.27 -14.03
CA ASN A 171 -5.68 -8.36 -13.16
C ASN A 171 -6.82 -7.92 -12.26
N TYR A 172 -7.67 -8.87 -11.89
CA TYR A 172 -8.94 -8.70 -11.19
C TYR A 172 -8.82 -8.13 -9.75
N ARG A 173 -8.22 -6.95 -9.58
CA ARG A 173 -7.66 -6.43 -8.33
C ARG A 173 -8.05 -4.97 -8.08
N GLY A 174 -7.43 -4.31 -7.11
CA GLY A 174 -7.85 -3.00 -6.61
C GLY A 174 -7.23 -1.83 -7.37
N GLY A 175 -8.02 -0.83 -7.76
CA GLY A 175 -7.47 0.32 -8.47
C GLY A 175 -6.46 1.14 -7.66
N ALA A 176 -6.64 1.24 -6.34
CA ALA A 176 -5.70 1.87 -5.42
C ALA A 176 -5.02 0.85 -4.50
N LEU A 177 -5.81 0.01 -3.83
CA LEU A 177 -5.34 -0.89 -2.78
C LEU A 177 -5.67 -2.35 -3.09
N GLU A 178 -4.69 -3.23 -2.91
CA GLU A 178 -4.89 -4.66 -2.74
C GLU A 178 -4.43 -5.06 -1.35
N ILE A 179 -5.35 -5.64 -0.57
CA ILE A 179 -5.14 -6.01 0.83
C ILE A 179 -5.38 -7.50 0.99
N MET A 180 -4.33 -8.25 1.31
CA MET A 180 -4.38 -9.68 1.58
C MET A 180 -4.17 -9.91 3.07
N LEU A 181 -5.22 -10.37 3.77
CA LEU A 181 -5.31 -10.45 5.22
C LEU A 181 -5.49 -11.90 5.67
N PHE A 182 -4.55 -12.39 6.46
CA PHE A 182 -4.54 -13.77 6.97
C PHE A 182 -4.23 -13.82 8.46
N GLU A 183 -4.59 -14.93 9.10
CA GLU A 183 -4.28 -15.28 10.49
C GLU A 183 -4.30 -14.08 11.46
N PHE A 184 -5.50 -13.53 11.70
CA PHE A 184 -5.72 -12.40 12.61
C PHE A 184 -4.98 -11.09 12.23
N GLY A 185 -4.51 -10.95 10.99
CA GLY A 185 -4.01 -9.69 10.45
C GLY A 185 -5.10 -8.60 10.45
N GLN A 186 -4.69 -7.33 10.57
CA GLN A 186 -5.64 -6.22 10.69
C GLN A 186 -5.22 -5.05 9.81
N VAL A 187 -6.18 -4.51 9.05
CA VAL A 187 -6.03 -3.23 8.36
C VAL A 187 -7.13 -2.27 8.79
N THR A 188 -6.75 -1.04 9.14
CA THR A 188 -7.69 0.05 9.40
C THR A 188 -7.46 1.21 8.44
N ILE A 189 -8.51 1.67 7.78
CA ILE A 189 -8.56 2.89 6.97
C ILE A 189 -9.51 3.87 7.69
N ASP A 190 -9.00 5.02 8.11
CA ASP A 190 -9.71 5.92 9.03
C ASP A 190 -9.48 7.41 8.70
N GLU A 191 -10.12 8.29 9.47
CA GLU A 191 -9.84 9.72 9.52
C GLU A 191 -9.89 10.41 8.15
N GLN A 192 -11.03 10.25 7.46
CA GLN A 192 -11.38 10.97 6.23
C GLN A 192 -10.44 10.71 5.04
N CYS A 193 -9.88 9.51 4.91
CA CYS A 193 -9.15 9.14 3.70
C CYS A 193 -10.05 9.21 2.45
N ILE A 194 -9.46 9.60 1.32
CA ILE A 194 -10.19 9.84 0.06
C ILE A 194 -9.63 8.95 -1.05
N PHE A 195 -10.53 8.22 -1.70
CA PHE A 195 -10.29 7.49 -2.94
C PHE A 195 -11.06 8.20 -4.04
N TYR A 196 -10.34 8.88 -4.94
CA TYR A 196 -10.92 9.68 -6.01
C TYR A 196 -10.51 9.12 -7.36
N GLN A 197 -11.50 8.79 -8.20
CA GLN A 197 -11.29 8.31 -9.57
C GLN A 197 -10.32 7.12 -9.68
N CYS A 198 -10.27 6.28 -8.65
CA CYS A 198 -9.49 5.06 -8.69
C CYS A 198 -10.17 4.04 -9.61
N LYS A 199 -9.38 3.26 -10.34
CA LYS A 199 -9.89 2.40 -11.40
C LYS A 199 -9.27 1.01 -11.41
N SER A 200 -10.11 -0.01 -11.56
CA SER A 200 -9.67 -1.35 -11.94
C SER A 200 -10.20 -1.70 -13.34
N ILE A 201 -9.30 -2.04 -14.28
CA ILE A 201 -9.65 -2.25 -15.70
C ILE A 201 -10.16 -3.66 -15.99
N SER A 202 -9.65 -4.66 -15.27
CA SER A 202 -9.90 -6.07 -15.57
C SER A 202 -10.69 -6.74 -14.45
N GLY A 203 -11.64 -6.05 -13.85
CA GLY A 203 -12.45 -6.52 -12.73
C GLY A 203 -11.76 -6.40 -11.37
N GLY A 204 -12.53 -6.43 -10.28
CA GLY A 204 -12.00 -6.20 -8.92
C GLY A 204 -12.76 -5.12 -8.17
N GLY A 205 -12.09 -4.43 -7.25
CA GLY A 205 -12.62 -3.25 -6.59
C GLY A 205 -12.09 -1.99 -7.26
N GLY A 206 -12.96 -1.06 -7.66
CA GLY A 206 -12.50 0.14 -8.37
C GLY A 206 -11.45 0.95 -7.59
N ALA A 207 -11.52 0.95 -6.25
CA ALA A 207 -10.47 1.45 -5.37
C ALA A 207 -9.79 0.33 -4.57
N VAL A 208 -10.54 -0.53 -3.89
CA VAL A 208 -10.00 -1.49 -2.92
C VAL A 208 -10.43 -2.89 -3.28
N TYR A 209 -9.46 -3.78 -3.48
CA TYR A 209 -9.66 -5.22 -3.45
C TYR A 209 -9.15 -5.74 -2.11
N ALA A 210 -9.93 -6.58 -1.41
CA ALA A 210 -9.45 -7.24 -0.21
C ALA A 210 -9.81 -8.73 -0.16
N GLU A 211 -8.88 -9.54 0.32
CA GLU A 211 -9.10 -10.94 0.66
C GLU A 211 -8.83 -11.12 2.15
N ILE A 212 -9.84 -11.55 2.90
CA ILE A 212 -9.80 -11.58 4.37
C ILE A 212 -10.10 -12.99 4.86
N GLN A 213 -9.16 -13.60 5.56
CA GLN A 213 -9.25 -15.00 5.98
C GLN A 213 -8.80 -15.19 7.42
N ASP A 214 -9.17 -16.34 8.01
CA ASP A 214 -8.60 -16.84 9.27
C ASP A 214 -8.60 -15.84 10.43
N GLY A 215 -9.77 -15.28 10.72
CA GLY A 215 -9.99 -14.34 11.82
C GLY A 215 -9.40 -12.94 11.59
N ALA A 216 -8.87 -12.65 10.39
CA ALA A 216 -8.37 -11.34 10.03
C ALA A 216 -9.50 -10.30 9.85
N SER A 217 -9.15 -9.02 9.90
CA SER A 217 -10.13 -7.94 9.82
C SER A 217 -9.69 -6.75 8.96
N LEU A 218 -10.64 -6.23 8.18
CA LEU A 218 -10.55 -4.95 7.49
C LEU A 218 -11.60 -3.98 8.07
N ILE A 219 -11.15 -2.80 8.48
CA ILE A 219 -12.01 -1.75 9.02
C ILE A 219 -11.85 -0.50 8.15
N VAL A 220 -12.94 0.01 7.61
CA VAL A 220 -12.99 1.30 6.89
C VAL A 220 -13.97 2.20 7.61
N LYS A 221 -13.50 3.30 8.20
CA LYS A 221 -14.33 4.15 9.04
C LYS A 221 -13.96 5.64 9.02
N GLY A 222 -14.63 6.44 9.85
CA GLY A 222 -14.20 7.80 10.19
C GLY A 222 -14.31 8.82 9.06
N GLY A 223 -15.38 8.75 8.27
CA GLY A 223 -15.63 9.75 7.22
C GLY A 223 -14.90 9.49 5.91
N CYS A 224 -14.34 8.30 5.70
CA CYS A 224 -13.67 7.95 4.45
C CYS A 224 -14.61 8.09 3.24
N LYS A 225 -14.06 8.50 2.10
CA LYS A 225 -14.82 8.79 0.88
C LYS A 225 -14.29 8.02 -0.31
N PHE A 226 -15.21 7.42 -1.06
CA PHE A 226 -14.95 6.79 -2.35
C PHE A 226 -15.78 7.55 -3.38
N ILE A 227 -15.11 8.22 -4.31
CA ILE A 227 -15.73 9.18 -5.22
C ILE A 227 -15.30 8.82 -6.64
N GLN A 228 -16.28 8.56 -7.51
CA GLN A 228 -16.06 8.25 -8.93
C GLN A 228 -15.13 7.05 -9.15
N CYS A 229 -15.06 6.12 -8.20
CA CYS A 229 -14.31 4.89 -8.37
C CYS A 229 -15.01 3.97 -9.37
N ASN A 230 -14.24 3.28 -10.21
CA ASN A 230 -14.80 2.49 -11.30
C ASN A 230 -14.13 1.11 -11.42
N CYS A 231 -14.96 0.07 -11.52
CA CYS A 231 -14.56 -1.26 -11.91
C CYS A 231 -15.11 -1.61 -13.30
N GLN A 232 -14.22 -1.89 -14.25
CA GLN A 232 -14.56 -2.28 -15.62
C GLN A 232 -14.34 -3.78 -15.86
N ASN A 233 -15.05 -4.35 -16.85
CA ASN A 233 -14.85 -5.72 -17.35
C ASN A 233 -14.85 -6.82 -16.27
N SER A 234 -15.62 -6.66 -15.20
CA SER A 234 -15.62 -7.61 -14.09
C SER A 234 -16.64 -8.71 -14.25
N TRP A 235 -16.40 -9.87 -13.61
CA TRP A 235 -17.46 -10.84 -13.32
C TRP A 235 -18.08 -10.57 -11.94
N ASP A 236 -17.24 -10.14 -10.97
CA ASP A 236 -17.64 -9.94 -9.57
C ASP A 236 -17.43 -8.51 -9.02
N GLY A 237 -17.30 -7.49 -9.87
CA GLY A 237 -16.73 -6.19 -9.45
C GLY A 237 -17.58 -5.37 -8.48
N GLY A 238 -16.92 -4.70 -7.55
CA GLY A 238 -17.49 -3.63 -6.74
C GLY A 238 -16.91 -2.28 -7.18
N GLY A 239 -17.75 -1.29 -7.46
CA GLY A 239 -17.28 -0.06 -8.11
C GLY A 239 -16.28 0.76 -7.28
N ALA A 240 -16.30 0.60 -5.96
CA ALA A 240 -15.27 1.09 -5.05
C ALA A 240 -14.55 -0.05 -4.34
N ILE A 241 -15.27 -0.97 -3.70
CA ILE A 241 -14.68 -2.01 -2.86
C ILE A 241 -15.18 -3.38 -3.33
N LEU A 242 -14.26 -4.33 -3.53
CA LEU A 242 -14.55 -5.75 -3.65
C LEU A 242 -13.84 -6.48 -2.52
N THR A 243 -14.57 -7.31 -1.77
CA THR A 243 -13.99 -8.16 -0.74
C THR A 243 -14.37 -9.62 -0.91
N TYR A 244 -13.44 -10.53 -0.64
CA TYR A 244 -13.70 -11.96 -0.45
C TYR A 244 -13.36 -12.35 0.99
N MET A 245 -14.25 -13.07 1.67
CA MET A 245 -14.10 -13.39 3.09
C MET A 245 -14.33 -14.87 3.40
N ASN A 246 -13.50 -15.46 4.27
CA ASN A 246 -13.69 -16.80 4.83
C ASN A 246 -13.10 -16.91 6.26
N GLY A 247 -13.20 -18.08 6.90
CA GLY A 247 -12.40 -18.37 8.11
C GLY A 247 -12.67 -17.48 9.34
N ASN A 248 -13.92 -17.03 9.55
CA ASN A 248 -14.29 -16.04 10.59
C ASN A 248 -13.68 -14.64 10.38
N ALA A 249 -13.36 -14.28 9.15
CA ALA A 249 -12.97 -12.93 8.77
C ALA A 249 -14.04 -11.87 9.06
N GLN A 250 -13.60 -10.63 9.21
CA GLN A 250 -14.46 -9.49 9.48
C GLN A 250 -14.18 -8.32 8.53
N LEU A 251 -15.23 -7.80 7.92
CA LEU A 251 -15.25 -6.49 7.27
C LEU A 251 -16.14 -5.54 8.08
N THR A 252 -15.64 -4.36 8.42
CA THR A 252 -16.42 -3.28 9.03
C THR A 252 -16.35 -2.03 8.16
N ILE A 253 -17.51 -1.52 7.75
CA ILE A 253 -17.65 -0.25 7.05
C ILE A 253 -18.55 0.65 7.89
N ASN A 254 -18.03 1.78 8.36
CA ASN A 254 -18.77 2.69 9.23
C ASN A 254 -18.55 4.16 8.82
N GLU A 255 -19.58 4.99 8.81
CA GLU A 255 -19.41 6.44 8.53
C GLU A 255 -18.65 6.76 7.23
N CYS A 256 -18.84 5.95 6.17
CA CYS A 256 -18.18 6.16 4.87
C CYS A 256 -19.16 6.72 3.83
N THR A 257 -18.64 7.48 2.85
CA THR A 257 -19.41 8.00 1.71
C THR A 257 -18.96 7.32 0.42
N PHE A 258 -19.93 6.89 -0.40
CA PHE A 258 -19.70 6.35 -1.74
C PHE A 258 -20.50 7.20 -2.73
N GLU A 259 -19.80 7.90 -3.61
CA GLU A 259 -20.37 8.86 -4.55
C GLU A 259 -19.97 8.49 -5.96
N GLU A 260 -20.95 8.35 -6.86
CA GLU A 260 -20.73 8.09 -8.29
C GLU A 260 -19.81 6.89 -8.60
N CYS A 261 -19.72 5.91 -7.68
CA CYS A 261 -18.98 4.69 -7.90
C CYS A 261 -19.75 3.78 -8.87
N GLN A 262 -19.03 3.10 -9.77
CA GLN A 262 -19.64 2.31 -10.84
C GLN A 262 -18.95 0.95 -11.00
N SER A 263 -19.77 -0.08 -11.21
CA SER A 263 -19.34 -1.43 -11.61
C SER A 263 -20.24 -1.90 -12.75
N GLU A 264 -19.68 -2.61 -13.73
CA GLU A 264 -20.43 -3.18 -14.86
C GLU A 264 -21.21 -4.45 -14.50
N THR A 265 -20.91 -5.10 -13.36
CA THR A 265 -21.64 -6.32 -12.92
C THR A 265 -22.31 -6.19 -11.57
N ASN A 266 -21.56 -6.43 -10.49
CA ASN A 266 -22.09 -6.45 -9.14
C ASN A 266 -22.10 -5.03 -8.54
N GLY A 267 -22.21 -4.92 -7.22
CA GLY A 267 -22.58 -3.68 -6.53
C GLY A 267 -21.87 -2.43 -7.04
N GLY A 268 -22.66 -1.40 -7.39
CA GLY A 268 -22.14 -0.16 -7.96
C GLY A 268 -21.09 0.53 -7.08
N ALA A 269 -21.14 0.32 -5.75
CA ALA A 269 -20.09 0.76 -4.84
C ALA A 269 -19.34 -0.41 -4.20
N ILE A 270 -20.04 -1.41 -3.66
CA ILE A 270 -19.42 -2.46 -2.84
C ILE A 270 -19.95 -3.82 -3.25
N THR A 271 -19.04 -4.79 -3.39
CA THR A 271 -19.34 -6.22 -3.48
C THR A 271 -18.59 -6.95 -2.36
N ILE A 272 -19.29 -7.85 -1.65
CA ILE A 272 -18.82 -8.57 -0.45
C ILE A 272 -19.19 -10.05 -0.58
#